data_AF-A0A1Z4V1W8-F1
#
_entry.id   AF-A0A1Z4V1W8-F1
#
_cell.length_a   1.000
_cell.length_b   1.000
_cell.length_c   1.000
_cell.angle_alpha   90.00
_cell.angle_beta   90.00
_cell.angle_gamma   90.00
#
_symmetry.space_group_name_H-M   'P 1'
#
loop_
_entity.id
_entity.type
_entity.pdbx_description
1 polymer ?
#
loop_
_entity_poly.entity_id
_entity_poly.type
_entity_poly.pdbx_seq_one_letter_code
_entity_poly.pdbx_strand_id
1 'polypeptide(L)'
;MANATLRERERASTQPTNQDFFQFGQGIVKNDKLPSCTSSNPVNPDSDNILMSINLLIPHSPTTEYFCNTNLNIYDSPECVRLATQAATGRHLQIISNHQDKAIAVCLCEDDYPGWLSLPDLQFLQPTETRYQPQFISAAEIQQHIPTVIAFTQAAKQQDNYYLWGGTVAPNYDCSGLMQSAFKSVGIWLPRDAYQQEAFSQAIDITELQPGDLIFFGTPQKATHVGLYLGNNCYIHSSGKDQGRNGIGIDQLSEQGDKVSQAYYQQLRGAGRVVKSYVGNS
;
A
#
# COMPACT_ATOMS: atom_id res chain seq x y z
N MET A 1 -39.75 -21.38 51.40
CA MET A 1 -40.47 -22.02 50.28
C MET A 1 -39.71 -21.66 49.01
N ALA A 2 -38.63 -22.42 48.73
CA ALA A 2 -38.48 -23.39 47.63
C ALA A 2 -37.83 -22.73 46.40
N ASN A 3 -36.82 -23.26 45.69
CA ASN A 3 -35.80 -24.33 45.84
C ASN A 3 -34.78 -24.04 44.69
N ALA A 4 -33.46 -23.94 44.94
CA ALA A 4 -32.45 -24.99 44.71
C ALA A 4 -32.17 -25.31 43.20
N THR A 5 -31.09 -24.84 42.56
CA THR A 5 -29.68 -25.34 42.44
C THR A 5 -29.34 -26.25 41.23
N LEU A 6 -28.16 -25.97 40.63
CA LEU A 6 -27.07 -26.89 40.18
C LEU A 6 -26.92 -27.38 38.70
N ARG A 7 -25.64 -27.26 38.26
CA ARG A 7 -24.78 -28.10 37.37
C ARG A 7 -24.82 -27.86 35.85
N GLU A 8 -23.74 -27.35 35.26
CA GLU A 8 -22.47 -28.01 34.83
C GLU A 8 -22.65 -29.02 33.68
N ARG A 9 -22.03 -28.74 32.51
CA ARG A 9 -21.00 -29.61 31.88
C ARG A 9 -20.45 -29.03 30.58
N GLU A 10 -19.13 -29.17 30.47
CA GLU A 10 -18.23 -28.92 29.34
C GLU A 10 -18.40 -29.91 28.17
N ARG A 11 -17.95 -29.48 26.98
CA ARG A 11 -17.10 -30.17 25.97
C ARG A 11 -17.09 -29.28 24.70
N ALA A 12 -16.01 -28.57 24.34
CA ALA A 12 -14.70 -29.00 23.83
C ALA A 12 -14.68 -29.40 22.34
N SER A 13 -13.74 -28.76 21.61
CA SER A 13 -13.07 -29.19 20.36
C SER A 13 -13.88 -29.00 19.06
N THR A 14 -13.41 -28.36 17.98
CA THR A 14 -12.06 -28.35 17.37
C THR A 14 -11.80 -27.07 16.56
N GLN A 15 -10.64 -26.44 16.75
CA GLN A 15 -9.98 -25.57 15.77
C GLN A 15 -9.28 -26.43 14.69
N PRO A 16 -9.06 -25.92 13.47
CA PRO A 16 -7.92 -26.32 12.66
C PRO A 16 -6.76 -25.33 12.86
N THR A 17 -5.67 -25.84 13.42
CA THR A 17 -4.31 -25.29 13.31
C THR A 17 -3.68 -25.73 11.99
N ASN A 18 -2.92 -24.84 11.34
CA ASN A 18 -1.79 -25.08 10.42
C ASN A 18 -1.20 -23.66 10.20
N GLN A 19 -0.05 -23.21 10.72
CA GLN A 19 1.32 -23.71 10.63
C GLN A 19 1.63 -24.40 9.29
N ASP A 20 2.55 -23.77 8.55
CA ASP A 20 3.22 -24.16 7.29
C ASP A 20 2.91 -23.18 6.13
N PHE A 21 3.82 -22.51 5.42
CA PHE A 21 5.29 -22.48 5.34
C PHE A 21 5.72 -21.10 4.79
N PHE A 22 6.74 -20.48 5.38
CA PHE A 22 7.54 -19.44 4.73
C PHE A 22 8.54 -20.12 3.78
N GLN A 23 8.43 -19.92 2.47
CA GLN A 23 9.56 -20.02 1.53
C GLN A 23 9.32 -19.14 0.30
N PHE A 24 9.95 -17.96 0.26
CA PHE A 24 10.36 -17.36 -1.02
C PHE A 24 11.84 -17.66 -1.19
N GLY A 25 12.13 -18.73 -1.93
CA GLY A 25 13.48 -19.05 -2.37
C GLY A 25 13.91 -18.12 -3.50
N GLN A 26 15.08 -17.50 -3.34
CA GLN A 26 15.85 -16.97 -4.46
C GLN A 26 16.38 -18.14 -5.31
N GLY A 27 16.39 -17.97 -6.63
CA GLY A 27 16.99 -18.94 -7.54
C GLY A 27 17.08 -18.43 -8.97
N ILE A 28 18.18 -17.73 -9.28
CA ILE A 28 18.67 -17.60 -10.66
C ILE A 28 19.41 -18.90 -10.99
N VAL A 29 18.90 -19.69 -11.93
CA VAL A 29 19.70 -20.68 -12.68
C VAL A 29 19.29 -20.66 -14.15
N LYS A 30 20.32 -20.57 -15.00
CA LYS A 30 20.30 -20.52 -16.46
C LYS A 30 19.81 -21.82 -17.10
N ASN A 31 19.25 -21.65 -18.30
CA ASN A 31 19.22 -22.57 -19.45
C ASN A 31 18.89 -24.04 -19.17
N ASP A 32 17.66 -24.42 -19.51
CA ASP A 32 17.41 -25.72 -20.13
C ASP A 32 16.38 -25.59 -21.27
N LYS A 33 16.59 -26.45 -22.27
CA LYS A 33 16.06 -26.43 -23.63
C LYS A 33 14.52 -26.38 -23.72
N LEU A 34 14.04 -25.57 -24.68
CA LEU A 34 12.69 -25.62 -25.24
C LEU A 34 12.29 -27.06 -25.66
N PRO A 35 11.11 -27.57 -25.27
CA PRO A 35 10.46 -28.64 -25.98
C PRO A 35 9.60 -28.06 -27.11
N SER A 36 9.91 -28.44 -28.35
CA SER A 36 8.98 -28.28 -29.47
C SER A 36 7.80 -29.22 -29.28
N CYS A 37 6.61 -28.68 -29.13
CA CYS A 37 5.36 -29.43 -29.25
C CYS A 37 4.41 -28.63 -30.14
N THR A 38 4.33 -29.07 -31.40
CA THR A 38 3.20 -28.79 -32.28
C THR A 38 1.96 -29.49 -31.72
N SER A 39 1.06 -28.71 -31.12
CA SER A 39 -0.34 -29.10 -30.98
C SER A 39 -1.20 -27.85 -31.19
N SER A 40 -1.83 -27.79 -32.35
CA SER A 40 -2.91 -26.85 -32.65
C SER A 40 -4.07 -27.10 -31.67
N ASN A 41 -4.15 -26.28 -30.62
CA ASN A 41 -5.38 -26.18 -29.85
C ASN A 41 -6.47 -25.55 -30.71
N PRO A 42 -7.73 -26.01 -30.63
CA PRO A 42 -8.83 -25.33 -31.29
C PRO A 42 -8.96 -23.93 -30.69
N VAL A 43 -8.89 -22.91 -31.56
CA VAL A 43 -9.18 -21.51 -31.21
C VAL A 43 -10.62 -21.45 -30.72
N ASN A 44 -10.83 -21.03 -29.48
CA ASN A 44 -12.16 -20.83 -28.92
C ASN A 44 -12.71 -19.49 -29.49
N PRO A 45 -13.77 -19.49 -30.31
CA PRO A 45 -14.31 -18.26 -30.90
C PRO A 45 -14.85 -17.26 -29.86
N ASP A 46 -15.09 -17.69 -28.62
CA ASP A 46 -15.54 -16.81 -27.54
C ASP A 46 -14.41 -15.96 -26.94
N SER A 47 -13.16 -16.45 -26.93
CA SER A 47 -12.03 -15.65 -26.41
C SER A 47 -11.72 -14.48 -27.32
N ASP A 48 -11.77 -14.65 -28.64
CA ASP A 48 -11.48 -13.57 -29.61
C ASP A 48 -12.56 -12.48 -29.59
N ASN A 49 -13.82 -12.85 -29.32
CA ASN A 49 -14.92 -11.89 -29.16
C ASN A 49 -14.81 -11.10 -27.85
N ILE A 50 -14.42 -11.74 -26.74
CA ILE A 50 -14.15 -11.05 -25.46
C ILE A 50 -12.92 -10.13 -25.60
N LEU A 51 -11.88 -10.60 -26.31
CA LEU A 51 -10.69 -9.82 -26.63
C LEU A 51 -11.02 -8.55 -27.45
N MET A 52 -11.87 -8.67 -28.48
CA MET A 52 -12.36 -7.52 -29.24
C MET A 52 -13.25 -6.57 -28.39
N SER A 53 -14.04 -7.10 -27.46
CA SER A 53 -14.98 -6.31 -26.66
C SER A 53 -14.31 -5.39 -25.65
N ILE A 54 -13.19 -5.80 -25.04
CA ILE A 54 -12.49 -4.98 -24.03
C ILE A 54 -11.57 -3.95 -24.70
N ASN A 55 -11.03 -4.23 -25.89
CA ASN A 55 -10.32 -3.20 -26.67
C ASN A 55 -11.23 -2.00 -27.03
N LEU A 56 -12.55 -2.19 -27.07
CA LEU A 56 -13.53 -1.11 -27.21
C LEU A 56 -13.80 -0.35 -25.90
N LEU A 57 -13.45 -0.93 -24.74
CA LEU A 57 -13.65 -0.32 -23.41
C LEU A 57 -12.44 0.50 -22.95
N ILE A 58 -11.25 0.23 -23.49
CA ILE A 58 -10.05 1.02 -23.19
C ILE A 58 -10.10 2.31 -24.00
N PRO A 59 -10.18 3.49 -23.36
CA PRO A 59 -10.16 4.75 -24.09
C PRO A 59 -8.84 4.88 -24.87
N HIS A 60 -8.86 5.32 -26.13
CA HIS A 60 -7.61 5.51 -26.86
C HIS A 60 -6.78 6.65 -26.24
N SER A 61 -5.54 6.37 -25.82
CA SER A 61 -4.61 7.37 -25.30
C SER A 61 -3.34 7.47 -26.16
N PRO A 62 -2.98 8.68 -26.64
CA PRO A 62 -1.77 8.87 -27.45
C PRO A 62 -0.47 8.68 -26.64
N THR A 63 -0.55 8.81 -25.31
CA THR A 63 0.59 8.72 -24.40
C THR A 63 0.72 7.36 -23.72
N THR A 64 -0.28 6.50 -23.85
CA THR A 64 -0.54 5.27 -23.08
C THR A 64 -0.87 5.50 -21.59
N GLU A 65 -1.03 6.76 -21.17
CA GLU A 65 -1.40 7.16 -19.81
C GLU A 65 -2.85 7.66 -19.73
N TYR A 66 -3.41 7.57 -18.51
CA TYR A 66 -4.75 7.98 -18.17
C TYR A 66 -4.79 8.72 -16.84
N PHE A 67 -5.66 9.72 -16.73
CA PHE A 67 -6.07 10.33 -15.47
C PHE A 67 -7.22 9.54 -14.83
N CYS A 68 -7.20 9.44 -13.52
CA CYS A 68 -8.32 8.94 -12.74
C CYS A 68 -9.32 10.08 -12.48
N ASN A 69 -10.54 10.02 -13.04
CA ASN A 69 -11.59 11.03 -12.80
C ASN A 69 -12.31 10.87 -11.46
N THR A 70 -12.09 9.76 -10.78
CA THR A 70 -12.59 9.48 -9.43
C THR A 70 -11.52 8.71 -8.65
N ASN A 71 -11.77 8.48 -7.36
CA ASN A 71 -10.94 7.59 -6.57
C ASN A 71 -11.17 6.14 -7.03
N LEU A 72 -10.09 5.44 -7.39
CA LEU A 72 -10.14 4.07 -7.89
C LEU A 72 -9.47 3.10 -6.92
N ASN A 73 -10.08 1.94 -6.73
CA ASN A 73 -9.47 0.83 -6.00
C ASN A 73 -8.56 0.05 -6.94
N ILE A 74 -7.32 -0.19 -6.51
CA ILE A 74 -6.34 -0.99 -7.23
C ILE A 74 -6.05 -2.23 -6.38
N TYR A 75 -6.29 -3.39 -6.95
CA TYR A 75 -6.22 -4.68 -6.27
C TYR A 75 -4.87 -5.36 -6.51
N ASP A 76 -4.50 -6.28 -5.64
CA ASP A 76 -3.24 -7.03 -5.76
C ASP A 76 -3.35 -8.23 -6.71
N SER A 77 -4.56 -8.55 -7.13
CA SER A 77 -4.91 -9.72 -7.90
C SER A 77 -6.09 -9.45 -8.83
N PRO A 78 -6.20 -10.19 -9.95
CA PRO A 78 -7.28 -10.03 -10.94
C PRO A 78 -8.68 -10.32 -10.40
N GLU A 79 -8.80 -11.06 -9.29
CA GLU A 79 -10.07 -11.39 -8.66
C GLU A 79 -10.71 -10.19 -7.94
N CYS A 80 -9.94 -9.09 -7.76
CA CYS A 80 -10.38 -7.86 -7.10
C CYS A 80 -10.93 -8.08 -5.67
N VAL A 81 -10.32 -9.02 -4.93
CA VAL A 81 -10.76 -9.35 -3.56
C VAL A 81 -10.00 -8.54 -2.50
N ARG A 82 -8.69 -8.36 -2.66
CA ARG A 82 -7.84 -7.65 -1.70
C ARG A 82 -7.26 -6.39 -2.33
N LEU A 83 -7.43 -5.28 -1.61
CA LEU A 83 -6.91 -3.99 -2.02
C LEU A 83 -5.38 -3.98 -1.91
N ALA A 84 -4.71 -3.46 -2.94
CA ALA A 84 -3.27 -3.17 -2.90
C ALA A 84 -3.04 -1.68 -2.59
N THR A 85 -3.75 -0.80 -3.30
CA THR A 85 -3.70 0.65 -3.11
C THR A 85 -4.99 1.31 -3.60
N GLN A 86 -5.07 2.63 -3.48
CA GLN A 86 -6.11 3.43 -4.12
C GLN A 86 -5.47 4.56 -4.90
N ALA A 87 -5.94 4.78 -6.12
CA ALA A 87 -5.57 5.94 -6.91
C ALA A 87 -6.54 7.08 -6.61
N ALA A 88 -6.06 8.17 -6.02
CA ALA A 88 -6.88 9.37 -5.81
C ALA A 88 -7.25 10.02 -7.16
N THR A 89 -8.38 10.74 -7.19
CA THR A 89 -8.75 11.57 -8.35
C THR A 89 -7.59 12.45 -8.79
N GLY A 90 -7.31 12.47 -10.10
CA GLY A 90 -6.22 13.21 -10.72
C GLY A 90 -4.88 12.47 -10.80
N ARG A 91 -4.75 11.26 -10.21
CA ARG A 91 -3.56 10.44 -10.41
C ARG A 91 -3.47 9.91 -11.83
N HIS A 92 -2.22 9.72 -12.30
CA HIS A 92 -1.92 9.08 -13.57
C HIS A 92 -1.72 7.57 -13.41
N LEU A 93 -2.16 6.81 -14.41
CA LEU A 93 -1.83 5.40 -14.53
C LEU A 93 -1.63 4.96 -15.98
N GLN A 94 -0.92 3.85 -16.15
CA GLN A 94 -0.73 3.13 -17.41
C GLN A 94 -1.44 1.78 -17.33
N ILE A 95 -1.94 1.31 -18.46
CA ILE A 95 -2.46 -0.06 -18.62
C ILE A 95 -1.31 -0.94 -19.10
N ILE A 96 -0.98 -2.01 -18.35
CA ILE A 96 0.24 -2.81 -18.55
C ILE A 96 0.01 -4.22 -19.10
N SER A 97 -1.24 -4.64 -19.35
CA SER A 97 -1.51 -6.01 -19.83
C SER A 97 -2.69 -6.12 -20.78
N ASN A 98 -2.70 -7.24 -21.50
CA ASN A 98 -3.71 -7.65 -22.47
C ASN A 98 -4.52 -8.82 -21.87
N HIS A 99 -5.59 -8.49 -21.13
CA HIS A 99 -6.70 -9.34 -20.69
C HIS A 99 -6.55 -10.35 -19.55
N GLN A 100 -7.39 -10.15 -18.52
CA GLN A 100 -8.01 -11.21 -17.71
C GLN A 100 -9.49 -10.85 -17.44
N ASP A 101 -10.35 -11.86 -17.22
CA ASP A 101 -11.81 -11.80 -17.39
C ASP A 101 -12.57 -10.63 -16.71
N LYS A 102 -12.09 -10.10 -15.58
CA LYS A 102 -12.80 -9.07 -14.78
C LYS A 102 -11.97 -7.84 -14.41
N ALA A 103 -10.67 -7.87 -14.67
CA ALA A 103 -9.75 -6.81 -14.28
C ALA A 103 -8.60 -6.68 -15.29
N ILE A 104 -7.98 -5.52 -15.29
CA ILE A 104 -6.83 -5.23 -16.13
C ILE A 104 -5.66 -4.80 -15.28
N ALA A 105 -4.46 -5.30 -15.59
CA ALA A 105 -3.28 -4.84 -14.87
C ALA A 105 -2.95 -3.40 -15.26
N VAL A 106 -2.67 -2.58 -14.26
CA VAL A 106 -2.30 -1.17 -14.37
C VAL A 106 -1.05 -0.89 -13.54
N CYS A 107 -0.39 0.23 -13.82
CA CYS A 107 0.70 0.76 -13.01
C CYS A 107 0.45 2.25 -12.77
N LEU A 108 0.49 2.70 -11.52
CA LEU A 108 0.35 4.11 -11.19
C LEU A 108 1.66 4.85 -11.47
N CYS A 109 1.60 5.97 -12.20
CA CYS A 109 2.80 6.58 -12.76
C CYS A 109 3.67 7.29 -11.71
N GLU A 110 3.09 7.74 -10.60
CA GLU A 110 3.83 8.59 -9.65
C GLU A 110 4.63 7.83 -8.60
N ASP A 111 4.34 6.55 -8.42
CA ASP A 111 4.98 5.65 -7.44
C ASP A 111 5.35 4.27 -8.03
N ASP A 112 5.24 4.11 -9.36
CA ASP A 112 5.45 2.85 -10.10
C ASP A 112 4.73 1.66 -9.49
N TYR A 113 3.57 1.89 -8.86
CA TYR A 113 2.89 0.84 -8.12
C TYR A 113 1.98 0.00 -9.02
N PRO A 114 2.27 -1.30 -9.22
CA PRO A 114 1.44 -2.15 -10.06
C PRO A 114 0.20 -2.62 -9.30
N GLY A 115 -0.82 -2.99 -10.06
CA GLY A 115 -1.97 -3.70 -9.54
C GLY A 115 -3.03 -3.96 -10.59
N TRP A 116 -4.24 -4.24 -10.15
CA TRP A 116 -5.36 -4.63 -11.00
C TRP A 116 -6.51 -3.65 -10.82
N LEU A 117 -7.01 -3.12 -11.93
CA LEU A 117 -8.20 -2.26 -11.97
C LEU A 117 -9.39 -3.08 -12.48
N SER A 118 -10.52 -2.97 -11.81
CA SER A 118 -11.78 -3.62 -12.22
C SER A 118 -12.23 -3.10 -13.59
N LEU A 119 -12.67 -3.97 -14.51
CA LEU A 119 -13.09 -3.55 -15.86
C LEU A 119 -14.21 -2.48 -15.85
N PRO A 120 -15.25 -2.56 -14.99
CA PRO A 120 -16.23 -1.48 -14.83
C PRO A 120 -15.63 -0.11 -14.52
N ASP A 121 -14.46 -0.04 -13.87
CA ASP A 121 -13.84 1.23 -13.48
C ASP A 121 -13.06 1.90 -14.62
N LEU A 122 -12.89 1.23 -15.78
CA LEU A 122 -12.28 1.82 -16.97
C LEU A 122 -13.02 3.07 -17.46
N GLN A 123 -14.34 3.16 -17.20
CA GLN A 123 -15.14 4.33 -17.56
C GLN A 123 -14.69 5.63 -16.85
N PHE A 124 -13.92 5.50 -15.76
CA PHE A 124 -13.38 6.64 -15.01
C PHE A 124 -11.96 7.02 -15.41
N LEU A 125 -11.40 6.37 -16.43
CA LEU A 125 -10.11 6.72 -17.01
C LEU A 125 -10.30 7.75 -18.12
N GLN A 126 -9.54 8.83 -18.04
CA GLN A 126 -9.49 9.86 -19.07
C GLN A 126 -8.12 9.84 -19.76
N PRO A 127 -8.03 9.65 -21.08
CA PRO A 127 -6.79 9.80 -21.82
C PRO A 127 -6.11 11.15 -21.58
N THR A 128 -4.79 11.14 -21.53
CA THR A 128 -4.00 12.37 -21.45
C THR A 128 -3.10 12.56 -22.66
N GLU A 129 -2.97 13.81 -23.10
CA GLU A 129 -2.00 14.24 -24.11
C GLU A 129 -0.60 14.45 -23.51
N THR A 130 -0.51 14.64 -22.20
CA THR A 130 0.74 14.86 -21.47
C THR A 130 0.99 13.74 -20.47
N ARG A 131 2.20 13.17 -20.53
CA ARG A 131 2.65 12.19 -19.54
C ARG A 131 2.90 12.84 -18.19
N TYR A 132 2.75 12.07 -17.12
CA TYR A 132 3.21 12.47 -15.80
C TYR A 132 4.68 12.90 -15.87
N GLN A 133 4.98 14.04 -15.25
CA GLN A 133 6.34 14.55 -15.11
C GLN A 133 6.68 14.60 -13.63
N PRO A 134 7.67 13.83 -13.15
CA PRO A 134 8.04 13.85 -11.75
C PRO A 134 8.59 15.22 -11.36
N GLN A 135 8.20 15.68 -10.17
CA GLN A 135 8.72 16.92 -9.61
C GLN A 135 9.94 16.64 -8.74
N PHE A 136 11.04 17.32 -9.04
CA PHE A 136 12.25 17.31 -8.24
C PHE A 136 12.13 18.38 -7.15
N ILE A 137 12.16 17.94 -5.89
CA ILE A 137 12.05 18.82 -4.73
C ILE A 137 13.29 18.59 -3.85
N SER A 138 13.96 19.66 -3.45
CA SER A 138 15.17 19.58 -2.62
C SER A 138 14.84 19.24 -1.17
N ALA A 139 15.83 18.71 -0.43
CA ALA A 139 15.67 18.44 1.00
C ALA A 139 15.29 19.68 1.82
N ALA A 140 15.77 20.87 1.43
CA ALA A 140 15.44 22.12 2.10
C ALA A 140 13.97 22.52 1.90
N GLU A 141 13.45 22.37 0.69
CA GLU A 141 12.03 22.59 0.38
C GLU A 141 11.14 21.56 1.10
N ILE A 142 11.55 20.28 1.12
CA ILE A 142 10.84 19.23 1.86
C ILE A 142 10.73 19.59 3.35
N GLN A 143 11.82 20.08 3.96
CA GLN A 143 11.83 20.49 5.37
C GLN A 143 10.80 21.60 5.67
N GLN A 144 10.57 22.51 4.72
CA GLN A 144 9.56 23.57 4.86
C GLN A 144 8.13 23.02 4.85
N HIS A 145 7.90 21.87 4.21
CA HIS A 145 6.58 21.24 4.12
C HIS A 145 6.25 20.31 5.27
N ILE A 146 7.24 19.85 6.05
CA ILE A 146 7.04 18.90 7.16
C ILE A 146 5.93 19.30 8.15
N PRO A 147 5.80 20.57 8.59
CA PRO A 147 4.69 20.96 9.47
C PRO A 147 3.31 20.66 8.86
N THR A 148 3.14 20.83 7.56
CA THR A 148 1.89 20.53 6.84
C THR A 148 1.66 19.02 6.72
N VAL A 149 2.73 18.23 6.50
CA VAL A 149 2.65 16.75 6.51
C VAL A 149 2.17 16.24 7.88
N ILE A 150 2.75 16.76 8.96
CA ILE A 150 2.32 16.42 10.32
C ILE A 150 0.86 16.86 10.54
N ALA A 151 0.50 18.09 10.15
CA ALA A 151 -0.86 18.59 10.28
C ALA A 151 -1.89 17.72 9.53
N PHE A 152 -1.55 17.20 8.34
CA PHE A 152 -2.39 16.26 7.61
C PHE A 152 -2.69 15.01 8.43
N THR A 153 -1.65 14.36 8.99
CA THR A 153 -1.84 13.13 9.80
C THR A 153 -2.67 13.39 11.06
N GLN A 154 -2.47 14.54 11.71
CA GLN A 154 -3.26 14.95 12.87
C GLN A 154 -4.73 15.17 12.49
N ALA A 155 -5.00 15.82 11.36
CA ALA A 155 -6.36 16.04 10.88
C ALA A 155 -7.04 14.72 10.49
N ALA A 156 -6.32 13.81 9.81
CA ALA A 156 -6.83 12.48 9.47
C ALA A 156 -7.20 11.67 10.73
N LYS A 157 -6.38 11.77 11.79
CA LYS A 157 -6.67 11.13 13.09
C LYS A 157 -7.96 11.60 13.75
N GLN A 158 -8.40 12.85 13.53
CA GLN A 158 -9.62 13.40 14.14
C GLN A 158 -10.90 12.96 13.42
N GLN A 159 -10.78 12.37 12.22
CA GLN A 159 -11.91 11.81 11.50
C GLN A 159 -12.19 10.40 11.99
N ASP A 160 -13.45 9.97 11.93
CA ASP A 160 -13.77 8.56 12.13
C ASP A 160 -13.06 7.73 11.05
N ASN A 161 -12.14 6.89 11.50
CA ASN A 161 -11.30 6.07 10.63
C ASN A 161 -11.08 4.69 11.26
N TYR A 162 -10.78 3.72 10.41
CA TYR A 162 -10.25 2.44 10.82
C TYR A 162 -9.08 2.02 9.92
N TYR A 163 -8.30 1.03 10.37
CA TYR A 163 -7.22 0.48 9.56
C TYR A 163 -7.76 -0.31 8.38
N LEU A 164 -7.54 0.20 7.17
CA LEU A 164 -7.91 -0.46 5.92
C LEU A 164 -6.65 -0.87 5.18
N TRP A 165 -6.40 -2.19 5.08
CA TRP A 165 -5.31 -2.70 4.23
C TRP A 165 -5.47 -2.20 2.79
N GLY A 166 -4.42 -1.62 2.21
CA GLY A 166 -4.44 -0.97 0.91
C GLY A 166 -5.01 0.46 0.92
N GLY A 167 -5.57 0.91 2.05
CA GLY A 167 -6.20 2.21 2.21
C GLY A 167 -5.21 3.35 2.01
N THR A 168 -5.48 4.19 1.02
CA THR A 168 -4.60 5.31 0.60
C THR A 168 -5.39 6.61 0.44
N VAL A 169 -6.72 6.54 0.34
CA VAL A 169 -7.62 7.69 0.25
C VAL A 169 -8.42 7.80 1.55
N ALA A 170 -8.70 9.04 1.98
CA ALA A 170 -9.45 9.32 3.20
C ALA A 170 -10.83 8.62 3.22
N PRO A 171 -11.35 8.29 4.41
CA PRO A 171 -10.74 8.52 5.72
C PRO A 171 -9.90 7.33 6.24
N ASN A 172 -9.93 6.18 5.56
CA ASN A 172 -9.37 4.92 6.08
C ASN A 172 -8.05 4.58 5.40
N TYR A 173 -6.99 4.47 6.20
CA TYR A 173 -5.64 4.27 5.71
C TYR A 173 -5.02 3.01 6.31
N ASP A 174 -4.10 2.38 5.57
CA ASP A 174 -3.06 1.57 6.20
C ASP A 174 -1.86 2.43 6.62
N CYS A 175 -0.84 1.80 7.19
CA CYS A 175 0.32 2.49 7.73
C CYS A 175 1.08 3.31 6.67
N SER A 176 1.43 2.70 5.54
CA SER A 176 2.25 3.34 4.50
C SER A 176 1.42 4.20 3.54
N GLY A 177 0.13 3.90 3.38
CA GLY A 177 -0.83 4.74 2.67
C GLY A 177 -1.09 6.06 3.38
N LEU A 178 -1.14 6.08 4.72
CA LEU A 178 -1.19 7.33 5.49
C LEU A 178 0.05 8.20 5.23
N MET A 179 1.25 7.60 5.21
CA MET A 179 2.49 8.32 4.95
C MET A 179 2.50 8.89 3.52
N GLN A 180 2.18 8.06 2.53
CA GLN A 180 2.16 8.48 1.13
C GLN A 180 1.18 9.65 0.93
N SER A 181 -0.02 9.58 1.50
CA SER A 181 -1.03 10.64 1.36
C SER A 181 -0.67 11.92 2.10
N ALA A 182 -0.02 11.82 3.26
CA ALA A 182 0.45 12.98 4.00
C ALA A 182 1.53 13.76 3.23
N PHE A 183 2.54 13.06 2.69
CA PHE A 183 3.57 13.69 1.85
C PHE A 183 3.00 14.16 0.51
N LYS A 184 2.07 13.41 -0.09
CA LYS A 184 1.43 13.83 -1.34
C LYS A 184 0.61 15.12 -1.19
N SER A 185 0.06 15.39 -0.01
CA SER A 185 -0.69 16.64 0.26
C SER A 185 0.13 17.92 0.01
N VAL A 186 1.45 17.81 0.02
CA VAL A 186 2.42 18.89 -0.25
C VAL A 186 3.25 18.64 -1.52
N GLY A 187 2.79 17.76 -2.41
CA GLY A 187 3.44 17.49 -3.69
C GLY A 187 4.64 16.54 -3.64
N ILE A 188 4.98 15.97 -2.48
CA ILE A 188 6.10 15.04 -2.33
C ILE A 188 5.60 13.61 -2.50
N TRP A 189 6.18 12.86 -3.44
CA TRP A 189 5.83 11.46 -3.64
C TRP A 189 6.74 10.53 -2.84
N LEU A 190 6.12 9.53 -2.21
CA LEU A 190 6.79 8.39 -1.61
C LEU A 190 6.35 7.10 -2.35
N PRO A 191 7.20 6.06 -2.39
CA PRO A 191 6.75 4.72 -2.73
C PRO A 191 5.61 4.25 -1.81
N ARG A 192 4.83 3.27 -2.28
CA ARG A 192 3.57 2.90 -1.60
C ARG A 192 3.76 2.01 -0.37
N ASP A 193 4.68 1.05 -0.42
CA ASP A 193 4.84 0.06 0.65
C ASP A 193 5.90 0.49 1.67
N ALA A 194 5.71 0.12 2.94
CA ALA A 194 6.64 0.49 4.03
C ALA A 194 8.11 0.10 3.75
N TYR A 195 8.36 -1.08 3.18
CA TYR A 195 9.73 -1.49 2.83
C TYR A 195 10.32 -0.69 1.66
N GLN A 196 9.48 -0.22 0.73
CA GLN A 196 9.93 0.66 -0.36
C GLN A 196 10.24 2.05 0.18
N GLN A 197 9.43 2.55 1.13
CA GLN A 197 9.68 3.81 1.83
C GLN A 197 10.98 3.74 2.66
N GLU A 198 11.23 2.63 3.36
CA GLU A 198 12.47 2.35 4.09
C GLU A 198 13.67 2.43 3.14
N ALA A 199 13.63 1.71 2.01
CA ALA A 199 14.71 1.70 1.02
C ALA A 199 14.90 3.04 0.29
N PHE A 200 13.84 3.83 0.14
CA PHE A 200 13.86 5.12 -0.55
C PHE A 200 14.43 6.25 0.31
N SER A 201 14.06 6.26 1.59
CA SER A 201 14.47 7.30 2.54
C SER A 201 15.97 7.26 2.85
N GLN A 202 16.54 8.39 3.27
CA GLN A 202 17.90 8.40 3.80
C GLN A 202 17.88 7.79 5.20
N ALA A 203 18.55 6.64 5.39
CA ALA A 203 18.70 6.04 6.71
C ALA A 203 19.38 7.01 7.69
N ILE A 204 18.86 7.08 8.90
CA ILE A 204 19.37 7.90 10.00
C ILE A 204 19.41 7.08 11.29
N ASP A 205 20.26 7.49 12.24
CA ASP A 205 20.24 6.88 13.57
C ASP A 205 18.99 7.34 14.35
N ILE A 206 18.46 6.46 15.22
CA ILE A 206 17.28 6.78 16.06
C ILE A 206 17.53 8.02 16.94
N THR A 207 18.79 8.27 17.33
CA THR A 207 19.19 9.45 18.10
C THR A 207 19.15 10.75 17.30
N GLU A 208 19.06 10.68 15.97
CA GLU A 208 19.03 11.83 15.05
C GLU A 208 17.62 12.20 14.59
N LEU A 209 16.60 11.51 15.12
CA LEU A 209 15.20 11.69 14.76
C LEU A 209 14.76 13.15 14.94
N GLN A 210 14.13 13.68 13.90
CA GLN A 210 13.50 14.98 13.83
C GLN A 210 12.04 14.83 13.39
N PRO A 211 11.11 15.68 13.87
CA PRO A 211 9.73 15.64 13.43
C PRO A 211 9.64 15.60 11.89
N GLY A 212 8.83 14.69 11.36
CA GLY A 212 8.73 14.44 9.92
C GLY A 212 9.53 13.23 9.41
N ASP A 213 10.46 12.69 10.19
CA ASP A 213 11.15 11.45 9.83
C ASP A 213 10.20 10.24 9.90
N LEU A 214 10.46 9.25 9.05
CA LEU A 214 9.74 7.97 9.05
C LEU A 214 10.42 7.00 10.00
N ILE A 215 9.62 6.26 10.77
CA ILE A 215 10.09 5.20 11.65
C ILE A 215 9.56 3.87 11.14
N PHE A 216 10.45 2.90 10.97
CA PHE A 216 10.15 1.62 10.35
C PHE A 216 10.17 0.49 11.38
N PHE A 217 9.18 -0.39 11.26
CA PHE A 217 9.02 -1.57 12.11
C PHE A 217 8.78 -2.81 11.25
N GLY A 218 9.18 -3.97 11.74
CA GLY A 218 8.86 -5.25 11.11
C GLY A 218 9.84 -6.36 11.41
N THR A 219 9.89 -7.31 10.50
CA THR A 219 10.78 -8.49 10.56
C THR A 219 12.25 -8.11 10.31
N PRO A 220 13.24 -8.97 10.57
CA PRO A 220 14.62 -8.73 10.15
C PRO A 220 14.79 -8.51 8.64
N GLN A 221 13.92 -9.10 7.81
CA GLN A 221 14.05 -9.05 6.36
C GLN A 221 13.60 -7.72 5.76
N LYS A 222 12.51 -7.13 6.27
CA LYS A 222 11.93 -5.90 5.72
C LYS A 222 11.00 -5.19 6.70
N ALA A 223 10.83 -3.88 6.50
CA ALA A 223 9.76 -3.14 7.14
C ALA A 223 8.38 -3.67 6.69
N THR A 224 7.50 -3.86 7.66
CA THR A 224 6.10 -4.24 7.48
C THR A 224 5.14 -3.19 8.02
N HIS A 225 5.67 -2.18 8.72
CA HIS A 225 4.91 -1.06 9.27
C HIS A 225 5.76 0.20 9.28
N VAL A 226 5.11 1.37 9.20
CA VAL A 226 5.75 2.68 9.22
C VAL A 226 4.91 3.69 10.02
N GLY A 227 5.58 4.66 10.65
CA GLY A 227 4.94 5.82 11.29
C GLY A 227 5.73 7.11 11.06
N LEU A 228 5.08 8.25 11.30
CA LEU A 228 5.69 9.59 11.19
C LEU A 228 6.10 10.09 12.56
N TYR A 229 7.37 10.41 12.75
CA TYR A 229 7.88 10.94 14.00
C TYR A 229 7.37 12.35 14.28
N LEU A 230 6.95 12.61 15.51
CA LEU A 230 6.38 13.88 15.97
C LEU A 230 7.31 14.67 16.91
N GLY A 231 8.46 14.10 17.28
CA GLY A 231 9.29 14.61 18.38
C GLY A 231 8.92 13.99 19.72
N ASN A 232 9.78 14.20 20.73
CA ASN A 232 9.58 13.72 22.10
C ASN A 232 9.29 12.21 22.21
N ASN A 233 9.98 11.38 21.40
CA ASN A 233 9.75 9.93 21.31
C ASN A 233 8.34 9.53 20.87
N CYS A 234 7.52 10.44 20.35
CA CYS A 234 6.17 10.16 19.87
C CYS A 234 6.14 10.02 18.34
N TYR A 235 5.28 9.14 17.85
CA TYR A 235 5.02 9.00 16.42
C TYR A 235 3.53 8.74 16.16
N ILE A 236 3.05 9.14 14.99
CA ILE A 236 1.69 8.89 14.52
C ILE A 236 1.70 7.84 13.41
N HIS A 237 0.76 6.90 13.48
CA HIS A 237 0.64 5.83 12.48
C HIS A 237 -0.82 5.38 12.35
N SER A 238 -1.17 4.68 11.26
CA SER A 238 -2.38 3.85 11.22
C SER A 238 -1.99 2.41 11.54
N SER A 239 -2.61 1.77 12.52
CA SER A 239 -2.27 0.40 12.98
C SER A 239 -3.45 -0.56 13.03
N GLY A 240 -3.18 -1.85 12.77
CA GLY A 240 -4.19 -2.91 12.67
C GLY A 240 -4.88 -3.25 14.00
N LYS A 241 -5.77 -4.25 13.99
CA LYS A 241 -6.56 -4.67 15.16
C LYS A 241 -5.76 -5.47 16.18
N ASP A 242 -4.87 -6.35 15.72
CA ASP A 242 -4.29 -7.38 16.58
C ASP A 242 -3.27 -6.83 17.58
N GLN A 243 -2.45 -5.87 17.14
CA GLN A 243 -1.39 -5.27 17.95
C GLN A 243 -1.51 -3.74 18.06
N GLY A 244 -2.50 -3.16 17.39
CA GLY A 244 -2.63 -1.72 17.20
C GLY A 244 -3.94 -1.14 17.69
N ARG A 245 -4.29 0.00 17.09
CA ARG A 245 -5.45 0.81 17.49
C ARG A 245 -6.64 0.65 16.53
N ASN A 246 -6.52 -0.22 15.53
CA ASN A 246 -7.49 -0.34 14.43
C ASN A 246 -7.78 1.01 13.75
N GLY A 247 -6.75 1.80 13.47
CA GLY A 247 -6.88 3.14 12.90
C GLY A 247 -5.69 4.02 13.26
N ILE A 248 -5.85 5.32 13.07
CA ILE A 248 -4.81 6.31 13.27
C ILE A 248 -4.68 6.66 14.76
N GLY A 249 -3.46 6.57 15.29
CA GLY A 249 -3.14 6.89 16.67
C GLY A 249 -1.71 7.32 16.88
N ILE A 250 -1.42 7.74 18.11
CA ILE A 250 -0.09 8.20 18.53
C ILE A 250 0.45 7.20 19.55
N ASP A 251 1.70 6.80 19.35
CA ASP A 251 2.43 5.85 20.20
C ASP A 251 3.84 6.37 20.51
N GLN A 252 4.49 5.73 21.48
CA GLN A 252 5.82 6.11 21.96
C GLN A 252 6.88 5.08 21.54
N LEU A 253 8.07 5.57 21.18
CA LEU A 253 9.27 4.77 20.98
C LEU A 253 9.91 4.43 22.34
N SER A 254 9.23 3.61 23.13
CA SER A 254 9.68 3.26 24.47
C SER A 254 9.18 1.90 24.93
N GLU A 255 10.05 1.15 25.63
CA GLU A 255 9.68 -0.07 26.36
C GLU A 255 8.71 0.20 27.53
N GLN A 256 8.60 1.46 27.96
CA GLN A 256 7.74 1.88 29.07
C GLN A 256 6.40 2.45 28.59
N GLY A 257 6.13 2.44 27.28
CA GLY A 257 4.86 2.90 26.71
C GLY A 257 3.67 2.02 27.10
N ASP A 258 2.49 2.29 26.55
CA ASP A 258 1.35 1.38 26.70
C ASP A 258 1.57 0.06 25.92
N LYS A 259 0.61 -0.87 26.00
CA LYS A 259 0.73 -2.18 25.33
C LYS A 259 0.95 -2.08 23.82
N VAL A 260 0.34 -1.09 23.16
CA VAL A 260 0.50 -0.89 21.72
C VAL A 260 1.89 -0.35 21.43
N SER A 261 2.31 0.69 22.16
CA SER A 261 3.64 1.27 22.05
C SER A 261 4.74 0.21 22.25
N GLN A 262 4.61 -0.63 23.27
CA GLN A 262 5.56 -1.73 23.54
C GLN A 262 5.59 -2.77 22.40
N ALA A 263 4.41 -3.18 21.90
CA ALA A 263 4.32 -4.16 20.83
C ALA A 263 5.02 -3.68 19.54
N TYR A 264 4.84 -2.41 19.18
CA TYR A 264 5.54 -1.83 18.04
C TYR A 264 7.02 -1.57 18.34
N TYR A 265 7.38 -1.12 19.54
CA TYR A 265 8.78 -0.88 19.90
C TYR A 265 9.65 -2.13 19.78
N GLN A 266 9.13 -3.30 20.14
CA GLN A 266 9.82 -4.59 19.97
C GLN A 266 10.11 -4.96 18.51
N GLN A 267 9.43 -4.31 17.56
CA GLN A 267 9.57 -4.53 16.12
C GLN A 267 10.38 -3.41 15.45
N LEU A 268 10.96 -2.47 16.21
CA LEU A 268 11.71 -1.35 15.67
C LEU A 268 12.87 -1.83 14.80
N ARG A 269 12.94 -1.33 13.57
CA ARG A 269 14.01 -1.64 12.60
C ARG A 269 14.98 -0.49 12.41
N GLY A 270 14.46 0.72 12.30
CA GLY A 270 15.26 1.90 12.00
C GLY A 270 14.40 3.12 11.69
N ALA A 271 15.07 4.18 11.25
CA ALA A 271 14.43 5.43 10.84
C ALA A 271 15.02 5.93 9.53
N GLY A 272 14.24 6.75 8.82
CA GLY A 272 14.67 7.35 7.57
C GLY A 272 14.07 8.72 7.33
N ARG A 273 14.89 9.61 6.76
CA ARG A 273 14.55 10.98 6.41
C ARG A 273 14.21 11.10 4.94
N VAL A 274 13.10 11.78 4.64
CA VAL A 274 12.71 12.08 3.25
C VAL A 274 13.52 13.30 2.78
N VAL A 275 14.45 13.07 1.85
CA VAL A 275 15.37 14.11 1.33
C VAL A 275 15.19 14.43 -0.16
N LYS A 276 14.25 13.73 -0.80
CA LYS A 276 13.86 13.91 -2.20
C LYS A 276 12.42 13.42 -2.39
N SER A 277 11.77 13.84 -3.47
CA SER A 277 10.52 13.24 -3.96
C SER A 277 10.83 12.01 -4.82
N TYR A 278 9.95 11.00 -4.81
CA TYR A 278 10.08 9.84 -5.69
C TYR A 278 9.83 10.25 -7.15
N VAL A 279 10.64 9.73 -8.07
CA VAL A 279 10.65 10.12 -9.48
C VAL A 279 10.45 8.95 -10.45
N GLY A 280 10.11 7.76 -9.94
CA GLY A 280 9.99 6.54 -10.73
C GLY A 280 11.33 5.99 -11.24
N ASN A 281 11.31 4.77 -11.76
CA ASN A 281 12.38 4.19 -12.55
C ASN A 281 12.21 4.68 -14.00
N SER A 282 12.85 5.81 -14.32
CA SER A 282 13.01 6.32 -15.69
C SER A 282 13.72 5.34 -16.62
#